data_AF-A0A7X9C0G4-F1
#
_entry.id   AF-A0A7X9C0G4-F1
#
_cell.length_a   1.000
_cell.length_b   1.000
_cell.length_c   1.000
_cell.angle_alpha   90.00
_cell.angle_beta   90.00
_cell.angle_gamma   90.00
#
_symmetry.space_group_name_H-M   'P 1'
#
loop_
_entity.id
_entity.type
_entity.pdbx_description
1 polymer ?
#
loop_
_entity_poly.entity_id
_entity_poly.type
_entity_poly.pdbx_seq_one_letter_code
_entity_poly.pdbx_strand_id
1 'polypeptide(L)'
;MGIYPGAGSGYEAMIWLVAGKGAVMFWLEIVALVAAILLLGKIKGSSKGSSVVLGAVLALAAIYLVKSNLLQTELFNPLLNLPGPVMFGDTGSYLPSLIEIGLSVGIISLGALLLSIGLNKLNLGNSNTSK
;
A
#
# COMPACT_ATOMS: atom_id res chain seq x y z
N MET A 1 5.42 -17.52 -0.22
CA MET A 1 4.05 -18.07 -0.27
C MET A 1 4.04 -19.34 0.57
N GLY A 2 3.58 -19.26 1.82
CA GLY A 2 3.50 -20.43 2.68
C GLY A 2 2.47 -21.40 2.11
N ILE A 3 2.86 -22.65 1.90
CA ILE A 3 1.95 -23.73 1.51
C ILE A 3 1.05 -23.96 2.72
N TYR A 4 -0.11 -23.30 2.71
CA TYR A 4 -1.04 -23.38 3.84
C TYR A 4 -1.62 -24.80 3.84
N PRO A 5 -1.64 -25.52 4.99
CA PRO A 5 -2.45 -26.72 5.10
C PRO A 5 -3.88 -26.30 4.73
N GLY A 6 -4.59 -27.04 3.89
CA GLY A 6 -5.88 -26.63 3.29
C GLY A 6 -7.06 -26.48 4.28
N ALA A 7 -6.81 -25.97 5.48
CA ALA A 7 -7.75 -25.76 6.57
C ALA A 7 -7.24 -24.62 7.49
N GLY A 8 -8.18 -23.99 8.21
CA GLY A 8 -7.89 -22.94 9.20
C GLY A 8 -8.15 -21.52 8.68
N SER A 9 -8.14 -20.57 9.60
CA SER A 9 -8.49 -19.16 9.36
C SER A 9 -7.65 -18.49 8.26
N GLY A 10 -6.36 -18.80 8.18
CA GLY A 10 -5.51 -18.27 7.11
C GLY A 10 -5.80 -18.89 5.72
N TYR A 11 -6.30 -20.12 5.66
CA TYR A 11 -6.78 -20.70 4.39
C TYR A 11 -8.06 -20.02 3.93
N GLU A 12 -9.01 -19.78 4.84
CA GLU A 12 -10.26 -19.08 4.55
C GLU A 12 -10.02 -17.65 4.06
N ALA A 13 -9.14 -16.91 4.76
CA ALA A 13 -8.71 -15.58 4.33
C ALA A 13 -8.05 -15.60 2.95
N MET A 14 -7.20 -16.59 2.68
CA MET A 14 -6.51 -16.73 1.40
C MET A 14 -7.48 -17.04 0.25
N ILE A 15 -8.40 -17.99 0.42
CA ILE A 15 -9.41 -18.30 -0.60
C ILE A 15 -10.32 -17.10 -0.84
N TRP A 16 -10.70 -16.38 0.21
CA TRP A 16 -11.52 -15.18 0.09
C TRP A 16 -10.81 -14.05 -0.68
N LEU A 17 -9.51 -13.86 -0.44
CA LEU A 17 -8.68 -12.88 -1.14
C LEU A 17 -8.36 -13.30 -2.58
N VAL A 18 -8.16 -14.58 -2.88
CA VAL A 18 -7.73 -15.01 -4.23
C VAL A 18 -8.92 -15.25 -5.17
N ALA A 19 -9.99 -15.85 -4.64
CA ALA A 19 -11.13 -16.33 -5.41
C ALA A 19 -12.49 -15.86 -4.89
N GLY A 20 -12.54 -15.19 -3.74
CA GLY A 20 -13.76 -14.67 -3.12
C GLY A 20 -14.03 -13.20 -3.44
N LYS A 21 -14.78 -12.52 -2.55
CA LYS A 21 -15.18 -11.12 -2.71
C LYS A 21 -13.97 -10.15 -2.71
N GLY A 22 -12.85 -10.54 -2.13
CA GLY A 22 -11.60 -9.76 -2.10
C GLY A 22 -10.72 -9.89 -3.36
N ALA A 23 -11.07 -10.79 -4.28
CA ALA A 23 -10.25 -11.15 -5.45
C ALA A 23 -9.76 -9.95 -6.26
N VAL A 24 -10.65 -9.01 -6.56
CA VAL A 24 -10.32 -7.87 -7.43
C VAL A 24 -9.18 -7.03 -6.84
N MET A 25 -9.28 -6.69 -5.54
CA MET A 25 -8.26 -5.87 -4.88
C MET A 25 -6.94 -6.63 -4.70
N PHE A 26 -7.00 -7.93 -4.42
CA PHE A 26 -5.81 -8.78 -4.33
C PHE A 26 -5.07 -8.88 -5.67
N TRP A 27 -5.77 -9.11 -6.78
CA TRP A 27 -5.10 -9.21 -8.09
C TRP A 27 -4.57 -7.86 -8.56
N LEU A 28 -5.27 -6.76 -8.28
CA LEU A 28 -4.76 -5.41 -8.52
C LEU A 28 -3.48 -5.13 -7.72
N GLU A 29 -3.41 -5.57 -6.46
CA GLU A 29 -2.19 -5.47 -5.63
C GLU A 29 -1.01 -6.18 -6.31
N ILE A 30 -1.20 -7.44 -6.72
CA ILE A 30 -0.15 -8.23 -7.38
C ILE A 30 0.32 -7.57 -8.67
N VAL A 31 -0.61 -7.11 -9.52
CA VAL A 31 -0.26 -6.44 -10.78
C VAL A 31 0.50 -5.15 -10.53
N ALA A 32 0.05 -4.31 -9.59
CA ALA A 32 0.72 -3.06 -9.24
C ALA A 32 2.14 -3.31 -8.70
N LEU A 33 2.30 -4.32 -7.84
CA LEU A 33 3.58 -4.68 -7.24
C LEU A 33 4.58 -5.20 -8.30
N VAL A 34 4.13 -6.08 -9.20
CA VAL A 34 4.96 -6.57 -10.31
C VAL A 34 5.34 -5.42 -11.25
N ALA A 35 4.39 -4.56 -11.61
CA ALA A 35 4.67 -3.39 -12.46
C ALA A 35 5.70 -2.45 -11.82
N ALA A 36 5.59 -2.18 -10.51
CA ALA A 36 6.54 -1.37 -9.77
C ALA A 36 7.95 -2.00 -9.77
N ILE A 37 8.06 -3.30 -9.49
CA ILE A 37 9.34 -4.02 -9.52
C ILE A 37 9.97 -3.97 -10.91
N LEU A 38 9.18 -4.15 -11.98
CA LEU A 38 9.71 -4.10 -13.34
C LEU A 38 10.19 -2.71 -13.73
N LEU A 39 9.44 -1.66 -13.35
CA LEU A 39 9.81 -0.27 -13.64
C LEU A 39 11.05 0.18 -12.86
N LEU A 40 11.14 -0.20 -11.58
CA LEU A 40 12.27 0.17 -10.72
C LEU A 40 13.50 -0.71 -10.97
N GLY A 41 13.31 -2.00 -11.25
CA GLY A 41 14.40 -2.95 -11.50
C GLY A 41 15.08 -2.79 -12.86
N LYS A 42 14.41 -2.15 -13.83
CA LYS A 42 14.98 -1.84 -15.16
C LYS A 42 15.76 -0.51 -15.20
N ILE A 43 15.90 0.19 -14.08
CA ILE A 43 16.67 1.44 -14.00
C ILE A 43 18.17 1.09 -14.13
N LYS A 44 18.69 1.08 -15.36
CA LYS A 44 20.13 1.03 -15.65
C LYS A 44 20.61 2.42 -16.09
N GLY A 45 21.46 3.04 -15.28
CA GLY A 45 22.03 4.36 -15.57
C GLY A 45 20.98 5.49 -15.61
N SER A 46 21.46 6.73 -15.72
CA SER A 46 20.73 8.02 -15.67
C SER A 46 19.63 8.18 -16.74
N SER A 47 18.67 7.26 -16.78
CA SER A 47 17.60 7.23 -17.76
C SER A 47 16.26 7.54 -17.09
N LYS A 48 15.82 8.79 -17.33
CA LYS A 48 14.45 9.29 -17.24
C LYS A 48 13.80 9.19 -15.85
N GLY A 49 13.95 10.26 -15.05
CA GLY A 49 13.29 10.43 -13.75
C GLY A 49 11.78 10.16 -13.74
N SER A 50 11.09 10.32 -14.88
CA SER A 50 9.67 9.95 -15.02
C SER A 50 9.38 8.46 -14.77
N SER A 51 10.27 7.54 -15.19
CA SER A 51 10.08 6.10 -14.94
C SER A 51 10.27 5.76 -13.46
N VAL A 52 11.17 6.46 -12.79
CA VAL A 52 11.43 6.30 -11.35
C VAL A 52 10.23 6.79 -10.55
N VAL A 53 9.70 7.97 -10.89
CA VAL A 53 8.51 8.53 -10.23
C VAL A 53 7.30 7.61 -10.43
N LEU A 54 7.05 7.13 -11.65
CA LEU A 54 5.93 6.22 -11.91
C LEU A 54 6.06 4.90 -11.15
N GLY A 55 7.27 4.32 -11.12
CA GLY A 55 7.55 3.11 -10.33
C GLY A 55 7.34 3.32 -8.83
N ALA A 56 7.75 4.47 -8.29
CA ALA A 56 7.53 4.84 -6.89
C ALA A 56 6.04 5.02 -6.55
N VAL A 57 5.27 5.68 -7.42
CA VAL A 57 3.82 5.83 -7.24
C VAL A 57 3.11 4.48 -7.25
N LEU A 58 3.47 3.59 -8.19
CA LEU A 58 2.91 2.24 -8.24
C LEU A 58 3.29 1.41 -7.00
N ALA A 59 4.51 1.55 -6.49
CA ALA A 59 4.93 0.90 -5.26
C ALA A 59 4.11 1.38 -4.05
N LEU A 60 3.88 2.69 -3.93
CA LEU A 60 3.02 3.26 -2.87
C LEU A 60 1.57 2.76 -2.98
N ALA A 61 1.02 2.70 -4.20
CA ALA A 61 -0.31 2.16 -4.44
C ALA A 61 -0.40 0.67 -4.07
N ALA A 62 0.62 -0.13 -4.39
CA ALA A 62 0.69 -1.53 -3.99
C ALA A 62 0.73 -1.68 -2.46
N ILE A 63 1.54 -0.89 -1.76
CA ILE A 63 1.61 -0.90 -0.28
C ILE A 63 0.26 -0.53 0.34
N TYR A 64 -0.45 0.44 -0.24
CA TYR A 64 -1.80 0.79 0.19
C TYR A 64 -2.74 -0.42 0.04
N LEU A 65 -2.75 -1.08 -1.13
CA LEU A 65 -3.59 -2.25 -1.39
C LEU A 65 -3.28 -3.42 -0.44
N VAL A 66 -2.00 -3.68 -0.15
CA VAL A 66 -1.58 -4.68 0.86
C VAL A 66 -2.25 -4.42 2.20
N LYS A 67 -2.17 -3.17 2.70
CA LYS A 67 -2.78 -2.79 3.98
C LYS A 67 -4.31 -2.87 3.92
N SER A 68 -4.92 -2.45 2.83
CA SER A 68 -6.36 -2.57 2.64
C SER A 68 -6.83 -4.01 2.65
N ASN A 69 -6.17 -4.92 1.92
CA ASN A 69 -6.53 -6.34 1.89
C ASN A 69 -6.39 -7.00 3.27
N LEU A 70 -5.34 -6.65 4.03
CA LEU A 70 -5.17 -7.12 5.40
C LEU A 70 -6.31 -6.66 6.32
N LEU A 71 -6.66 -5.37 6.26
CA LEU A 71 -7.81 -4.83 7.01
C LEU A 71 -9.13 -5.50 6.62
N GLN A 72 -9.33 -5.84 5.34
CA GLN A 72 -10.53 -6.52 4.88
C GLN A 72 -10.66 -7.92 5.49
N THR A 73 -9.56 -8.67 5.64
CA THR A 73 -9.56 -10.04 6.17
C THR A 73 -9.49 -10.15 7.70
N GLU A 74 -9.16 -9.05 8.38
CA GLU A 74 -9.04 -9.02 9.84
C GLU A 74 -10.19 -8.25 10.49
N LEU A 75 -10.50 -7.05 9.98
CA LEU A 75 -11.39 -6.10 10.65
C LEU A 75 -12.81 -6.14 10.08
N PHE A 76 -12.95 -6.20 8.75
CA PHE A 76 -14.26 -6.09 8.09
C PHE A 76 -14.90 -7.44 7.78
N ASN A 77 -14.08 -8.45 7.50
CA ASN A 77 -14.49 -9.83 7.32
C ASN A 77 -13.54 -10.63 8.22
N PRO A 78 -13.89 -10.90 9.49
CA PRO A 78 -13.01 -11.48 10.51
C PRO A 78 -12.73 -12.97 10.22
N LEU A 79 -12.12 -13.22 9.07
CA LEU A 79 -11.72 -14.54 8.57
C LEU A 79 -10.45 -14.98 9.31
N LEU A 80 -9.62 -14.03 9.73
CA LEU A 80 -8.48 -14.26 10.61
C LEU A 80 -8.91 -14.14 12.08
N ASN A 81 -8.79 -15.25 12.81
CA ASN A 81 -9.16 -15.35 14.22
C ASN A 81 -8.03 -14.81 15.13
N LEU A 82 -7.78 -13.50 15.07
CA LEU A 82 -6.83 -12.79 15.92
C LEU A 82 -7.53 -12.18 17.15
N PRO A 83 -6.86 -12.08 18.31
CA PRO A 83 -7.45 -11.45 19.50
C PRO A 83 -7.70 -9.95 19.27
N GLY A 84 -8.97 -9.56 19.23
CA GLY A 84 -9.42 -8.17 19.08
C GLY A 84 -10.95 -8.08 19.03
N PRO A 85 -11.54 -6.89 19.27
CA PRO A 85 -12.98 -6.71 19.11
C PRO A 85 -13.37 -6.88 17.63
N VAL A 86 -14.31 -7.77 17.36
CA VAL A 86 -14.93 -7.92 16.03
C VAL A 86 -15.81 -6.71 15.79
N MET A 87 -15.33 -5.77 14.98
CA MET A 87 -15.96 -4.45 14.83
C MET A 87 -17.16 -4.49 13.86
N PHE A 88 -17.17 -5.40 12.87
CA PHE A 88 -18.22 -5.48 11.85
C PHE A 88 -18.46 -6.94 11.41
N GLY A 89 -19.73 -7.30 11.13
CA GLY A 89 -20.10 -8.56 10.45
C GLY A 89 -19.84 -8.48 8.93
N ASP A 90 -20.05 -9.59 8.18
CA ASP A 90 -19.82 -9.73 6.71
C ASP A 90 -20.48 -8.58 5.93
N THR A 91 -19.75 -7.48 5.81
CA THR A 91 -20.21 -6.20 5.24
C THR A 91 -19.72 -6.05 3.80
N GLY A 92 -19.10 -7.11 3.24
CA GLY A 92 -18.50 -7.08 1.92
C GLY A 92 -17.20 -6.29 1.89
N SER A 93 -16.85 -5.76 0.72
CA SER A 93 -15.63 -5.00 0.53
C SER A 93 -15.80 -3.58 1.08
N TYR A 94 -14.99 -3.20 2.08
CA TYR A 94 -14.92 -1.82 2.57
C TYR A 94 -14.57 -0.83 1.45
N LEU A 95 -15.33 0.26 1.40
CA LEU A 95 -15.14 1.40 0.50
C LEU A 95 -14.94 2.67 1.35
N PRO A 96 -13.86 3.43 1.13
CA PRO A 96 -13.60 4.63 1.90
C PRO A 96 -14.63 5.73 1.61
N SER A 97 -15.10 6.38 2.66
CA SER A 97 -15.95 7.56 2.60
C SER A 97 -15.17 8.79 2.12
N LEU A 98 -15.91 9.81 1.65
CA LEU A 98 -15.31 11.07 1.19
C LEU A 98 -14.49 11.77 2.29
N ILE A 99 -14.89 11.63 3.55
CA ILE A 99 -14.18 12.20 4.70
C ILE A 99 -12.83 11.50 4.90
N GLU A 100 -12.78 10.17 4.79
CA GLU A 100 -11.54 9.40 4.92
C GLU A 100 -10.55 9.73 3.79
N ILE A 101 -11.06 9.94 2.57
CA ILE A 101 -10.25 10.40 1.43
C ILE A 101 -9.70 11.81 1.72
N GLY A 102 -10.56 12.75 2.13
CA GLY A 102 -10.16 14.12 2.44
C GLY A 102 -9.13 14.20 3.57
N LEU A 103 -9.32 13.40 4.63
CA LEU A 103 -8.38 13.29 5.74
C LEU A 103 -7.03 12.73 5.27
N SER A 104 -7.04 11.70 4.43
CA SER A 104 -5.82 11.10 3.88
C SER A 104 -5.01 12.10 3.05
N VAL A 105 -5.68 12.87 2.18
CA VAL A 105 -5.05 13.94 1.40
C VAL A 105 -4.47 15.03 2.32
N GLY A 106 -5.20 15.39 3.38
CA GLY A 106 -4.73 16.34 4.39
C GLY A 106 -3.44 15.90 5.08
N ILE A 107 -3.34 14.63 5.49
CA ILE A 107 -2.14 14.05 6.10
C ILE A 107 -0.95 14.10 5.13
N ILE A 108 -1.16 13.73 3.87
CA ILE A 108 -0.12 13.78 2.83
C ILE A 108 0.36 15.22 2.62
N SER A 109 -0.56 16.17 2.51
CA SER A 109 -0.23 17.59 2.33
C SER A 109 0.55 18.15 3.52
N LEU A 110 0.16 17.81 4.75
CA LEU A 110 0.87 18.23 5.95
C LEU A 110 2.29 17.65 5.99
N GLY A 111 2.45 16.36 5.66
CA GLY A 111 3.75 15.72 5.57
C GLY A 111 4.66 16.39 4.54
N ALA A 112 4.14 16.72 3.36
CA ALA A 112 4.88 17.43 2.32
C ALA A 112 5.29 18.85 2.77
N LEU A 113 4.41 19.57 3.47
CA LEU A 113 4.70 20.89 4.03
C LEU A 113 5.83 20.81 5.07
N LEU A 114 5.72 19.89 6.04
CA LEU A 114 6.74 19.70 7.07
C LEU A 114 8.09 19.29 6.48
N LEU A 115 8.09 18.40 5.48
CA LEU A 115 9.30 18.03 4.76
C LEU A 115 9.92 19.23 4.05
N SER A 116 9.11 20.06 3.37
CA SER A 116 9.58 21.26 2.67
C SER A 116 10.19 22.29 3.63
N ILE A 117 9.54 22.53 4.77
CA ILE A 117 10.07 23.41 5.82
C ILE A 117 11.38 22.83 6.38
N GLY A 118 11.41 21.52 6.66
CA GLY A 118 12.59 20.84 7.15
C GLY A 118 13.78 20.95 6.20
N LEU A 119 13.59 20.63 4.92
CA LEU A 119 14.64 20.74 3.90
C LEU A 119 15.16 22.18 3.75
N ASN A 120 14.27 23.18 3.79
CA ASN A 120 14.65 24.60 3.71
C ASN A 120 15.44 25.07 4.95
N LYS A 121 15.20 24.48 6.13
CA LYS A 121 15.87 24.86 7.38
C LYS A 121 17.16 24.08 7.63
N LEU A 122 17.26 22.85 7.13
CA LEU A 122 18.39 21.95 7.39
C LEU A 122 19.58 22.15 6.43
N ASN A 123 19.49 23.08 5.47
CA ASN A 123 20.56 23.45 4.54
C ASN A 123 21.24 22.24 3.86
N LEU A 124 20.44 21.22 3.53
CA LEU A 124 20.88 19.96 2.93
C LEU A 124 21.22 20.19 1.45
N GLY A 125 22.41 20.76 1.20
CA GLY A 125 22.90 21.06 -0.14
C GLY A 125 23.97 22.15 -0.21
N ASN A 126 24.26 22.86 0.88
CA ASN A 126 25.25 23.95 0.89
C ASN A 126 26.64 23.52 1.39
N SER A 127 27.05 22.28 1.09
CA SER A 127 28.47 21.98 1.06
C SER A 127 29.00 22.57 -0.25
N ASN A 128 29.65 23.74 -0.17
CA ASN A 128 30.58 24.19 -1.18
C ASN A 128 31.56 23.04 -1.49
N THR A 129 31.28 22.25 -2.52
CA THR A 129 32.30 21.51 -3.24
C THR A 129 33.08 22.53 -4.06
N SER A 130 33.87 23.33 -3.35
CA SER A 130 35.03 23.99 -3.92
C SER A 130 36.08 22.90 -4.12
N LYS A 131 36.17 22.40 -5.34
CA LYS A 131 37.40 21.91 -5.98
C LYS A 131 37.26 22.07 -7.47
#